data_AF-A0AAW2X9F3-F1
#
_entry.id   AF-A0AAW2X9F3-F1
#
_cell.length_a   1.000
_cell.length_b   1.000
_cell.length_c   1.000
_cell.angle_alpha   90.00
_cell.angle_beta   90.00
_cell.angle_gamma   90.00
#
_symmetry.space_group_name_H-M   'P 1'
#
loop_
_entity.id
_entity.type
_entity.pdbx_description
1 polymer ?
#
loop_
_entity_poly.entity_id
_entity_poly.type
_entity_poly.pdbx_seq_one_letter_code
_entity_poly.pdbx_strand_id
1 'polypeptide(L)'
;MERIVERYERYTYSQQKVSTDSQQENWSLEYPKLVARVELLQRNMRNYAGQDLDSLSSRELHSLEQQLESALKRIRTRKEKSLQDQNNLLAKQLKEKEKQQTLEEQTQQEQEGLPQTQPTFRLPQPPPQLHRIPSLTIGAGSQHRTGDEETGSPSRPTGSNTLIPPWLLSHVNR
;
A
#
# COMPACT_ATOMS: atom_id res chain seq x y z
N MET A 1 -6.01 67.34 -29.33
CA MET A 1 -6.51 66.00 -28.95
C MET A 1 -6.32 65.76 -27.45
N GLU A 2 -5.16 66.17 -26.92
CA GLU A 2 -4.64 65.88 -25.58
C GLU A 2 -5.64 66.03 -24.43
N ARG A 3 -6.41 67.14 -24.34
CA ARG A 3 -7.37 67.40 -23.24
C ARG A 3 -8.51 66.37 -23.08
N ILE A 4 -8.65 65.44 -24.03
CA ILE A 4 -9.54 64.28 -23.92
C ILE A 4 -8.73 63.09 -23.38
N VAL A 5 -7.58 62.80 -23.99
CA VAL A 5 -6.64 61.73 -23.59
C VAL A 5 -6.25 61.88 -22.12
N GLU A 6 -5.75 63.05 -21.72
CA GLU A 6 -5.37 63.39 -20.34
C GLU A 6 -6.52 63.18 -19.34
N ARG A 7 -7.77 63.43 -19.76
CA ARG A 7 -8.94 63.23 -18.91
C ARG A 7 -9.27 61.74 -18.72
N TYR A 8 -9.08 60.94 -19.77
CA TYR A 8 -9.17 59.48 -19.68
C TYR A 8 -8.01 58.90 -18.87
N GLU A 9 -6.77 59.35 -19.05
CA GLU A 9 -5.60 58.91 -18.28
C GLU A 9 -5.74 59.19 -16.78
N ARG A 10 -6.21 60.40 -16.41
CA ARG A 10 -6.51 60.73 -15.01
C ARG A 10 -7.63 59.86 -14.43
N TYR A 11 -8.64 59.51 -15.23
CA TYR A 11 -9.74 58.65 -14.81
C TYR A 11 -9.34 57.17 -14.70
N THR A 12 -8.59 56.63 -15.67
CA THR A 12 -8.08 55.26 -15.60
C THR A 12 -7.07 55.12 -14.46
N TYR A 13 -6.18 56.10 -14.24
CA TYR A 13 -5.27 56.09 -13.09
C TYR A 13 -6.02 56.14 -11.75
N SER A 14 -7.07 56.95 -11.60
CA SER A 14 -7.85 56.99 -10.36
C SER A 14 -8.64 55.70 -10.13
N GLN A 15 -9.29 55.14 -11.16
CA GLN A 15 -9.99 53.85 -11.10
C GLN A 15 -9.03 52.69 -10.80
N GLN A 16 -7.88 52.65 -11.48
CA GLN A 16 -6.81 51.67 -11.25
C GLN A 16 -6.30 51.79 -9.82
N LYS A 17 -6.04 53.00 -9.33
CA LYS A 17 -5.56 53.23 -7.96
C LYS A 17 -6.59 52.77 -6.92
N VAL A 18 -7.85 53.21 -7.00
CA VAL A 18 -8.89 52.78 -6.05
C VAL A 18 -9.07 51.25 -6.06
N SER A 19 -8.99 50.61 -7.23
CA SER A 19 -9.04 49.15 -7.35
C SER A 19 -7.80 48.47 -6.73
N THR A 20 -6.61 49.05 -6.94
CA THR A 20 -5.33 48.51 -6.45
C THR A 20 -5.21 48.70 -4.94
N ASP A 21 -5.50 49.89 -4.42
CA ASP A 21 -5.50 50.18 -2.98
C ASP A 21 -6.48 49.23 -2.26
N SER A 22 -7.71 49.06 -2.79
CA SER A 22 -8.69 48.13 -2.22
C SER A 22 -8.26 46.65 -2.25
N GLN A 23 -7.63 46.20 -3.35
CA GLN A 23 -7.06 44.85 -3.41
C GLN A 23 -5.81 44.69 -2.54
N GLN A 24 -5.00 45.72 -2.39
CA GLN A 24 -3.77 45.70 -1.60
C GLN A 24 -4.07 45.75 -0.09
N GLU A 25 -5.07 46.51 0.34
CA GLU A 25 -5.62 46.45 1.70
C GLU A 25 -6.17 45.05 2.01
N ASN A 26 -6.92 44.45 1.08
CA ASN A 26 -7.42 43.07 1.20
C ASN A 26 -6.25 42.07 1.38
N TRP A 27 -5.26 42.05 0.48
CA TRP A 27 -4.09 41.17 0.61
C TRP A 27 -3.26 41.45 1.88
N SER A 28 -3.14 42.70 2.31
CA SER A 28 -2.41 43.06 3.54
C SER A 28 -3.06 42.53 4.82
N LEU A 29 -4.37 42.25 4.78
CA LEU A 29 -5.12 41.66 5.89
C LEU A 29 -5.26 40.14 5.77
N GLU A 30 -5.45 39.60 4.56
CA GLU A 30 -5.61 38.15 4.36
C GLU A 30 -4.28 37.38 4.41
N TYR A 31 -3.16 37.96 3.95
CA TYR A 31 -1.87 37.28 4.01
C TYR A 31 -1.41 36.98 5.46
N PRO A 32 -1.43 37.93 6.42
CA PRO A 32 -1.10 37.63 7.82
C PRO A 32 -2.05 36.61 8.46
N LYS A 33 -3.34 36.63 8.14
CA LYS A 33 -4.31 35.60 8.60
C LYS A 33 -3.94 34.22 8.09
N LEU A 34 -3.56 34.11 6.81
CA LEU A 34 -3.14 32.86 6.20
C LEU A 34 -1.81 32.35 6.81
N VAL A 35 -0.83 33.23 7.02
CA VAL A 35 0.45 32.89 7.68
C VAL A 35 0.20 32.36 9.10
N ALA A 36 -0.54 33.10 9.94
CA ALA A 36 -0.88 32.67 11.29
C ALA A 36 -1.66 31.34 11.31
N ARG A 37 -2.51 31.09 10.29
CA ARG A 37 -3.21 29.82 10.14
C ARG A 37 -2.27 28.66 9.76
N VAL A 38 -1.29 28.90 8.90
CA VAL A 38 -0.25 27.90 8.53
C VAL A 38 0.64 27.59 9.72
N GLU A 39 1.13 28.61 10.44
CA GLU A 39 1.94 28.45 11.66
C GLU A 39 1.20 27.66 12.73
N LEU A 40 -0.08 27.97 12.97
CA LEU A 40 -0.94 27.22 13.90
C LEU A 40 -1.10 25.76 13.47
N LEU A 41 -1.31 25.49 12.17
CA LEU A 41 -1.41 24.12 11.66
C LEU A 41 -0.08 23.37 11.80
N GLN A 42 1.06 23.99 11.50
CA GLN A 42 2.39 23.41 11.63
C GLN A 42 2.78 23.16 13.09
N ARG A 43 2.38 24.04 14.03
CA ARG A 43 2.52 23.79 15.47
C ARG A 43 1.65 22.60 15.89
N ASN A 44 0.38 22.56 15.49
CA ASN A 44 -0.49 21.43 15.79
C ASN A 44 0.07 20.10 15.24
N MET A 45 0.62 20.08 14.01
CA MET A 45 1.28 18.88 13.46
C MET A 45 2.47 18.41 14.30
N ARG A 46 3.29 19.33 14.82
CA ARG A 46 4.37 19.01 15.77
C ARG A 46 3.83 18.46 17.09
N ASN A 47 2.81 19.09 17.67
CA ASN A 47 2.15 18.60 18.88
C ASN A 47 1.60 17.17 18.70
N TYR A 48 0.88 16.88 17.59
CA TYR A 48 0.40 15.52 17.28
C TYR A 48 1.53 14.51 17.04
N ALA A 49 2.72 14.96 16.66
CA ALA A 49 3.93 14.15 16.52
C ALA A 49 4.77 14.05 17.81
N GLY A 50 4.27 14.57 18.94
CA GLY A 50 4.95 14.52 20.25
C GLY A 50 6.05 15.57 20.44
N GLN A 51 6.06 16.64 19.65
CA GLN A 51 7.08 17.70 19.65
C GLN A 51 6.53 19.00 20.26
N ASP A 52 7.42 19.87 20.74
CA ASP A 52 7.15 21.20 21.33
C ASP A 52 6.15 21.22 22.52
N LEU A 53 5.94 20.06 23.17
CA LEU A 53 4.91 19.84 24.18
C LEU A 53 5.11 20.65 25.48
N ASP A 54 6.35 21.04 25.81
CA ASP A 54 6.68 21.83 27.02
C ASP A 54 5.95 23.19 27.06
N SER A 55 5.43 23.64 25.90
CA SER A 55 4.66 24.87 25.76
C SER A 55 3.16 24.73 26.04
N LEU A 56 2.67 23.53 26.33
CA LEU A 56 1.25 23.25 26.60
C LEU A 56 0.97 23.12 28.09
N SER A 57 -0.16 23.64 28.56
CA SER A 57 -0.64 23.32 29.91
C SER A 57 -1.08 21.86 30.02
N SER A 58 -1.08 21.31 31.24
CA SER A 58 -1.59 19.96 31.53
C SER A 58 -3.01 19.72 30.98
N ARG A 59 -3.88 20.74 30.94
CA ARG A 59 -5.23 20.65 30.37
C ARG A 59 -5.20 20.48 28.85
N GLU A 60 -4.35 21.23 28.16
CA GLU A 60 -4.19 21.15 26.70
C GLU A 60 -3.53 19.85 26.29
N LEU A 61 -2.53 19.39 27.04
CA LEU A 61 -1.87 18.10 26.82
C LEU A 61 -2.84 16.92 26.98
N HIS A 62 -3.71 16.94 28.00
CA HIS A 62 -4.76 15.93 28.14
C HIS A 62 -5.84 16.03 27.03
N SER A 63 -6.17 17.25 26.58
CA SER A 63 -7.07 17.42 25.42
C SER A 63 -6.46 16.86 24.13
N LEU A 64 -5.14 17.01 23.94
CA LEU A 64 -4.38 16.47 22.82
C LEU A 64 -4.36 14.93 22.83
N GLU A 65 -4.05 14.34 23.99
CA GLU A 65 -4.11 12.91 24.27
C GLU A 65 -5.49 12.32 23.92
N GLN A 66 -6.56 12.89 24.48
CA GLN A 66 -7.94 12.42 24.26
C GLN A 66 -8.38 12.54 22.79
N GLN A 67 -7.89 13.55 22.06
CA GLN A 67 -8.12 13.68 20.63
C GLN A 67 -7.36 12.62 19.82
N LEU A 68 -6.11 12.32 20.18
CA LEU A 68 -5.28 11.30 19.54
C LEU A 68 -5.87 9.89 19.75
N GLU A 69 -6.23 9.52 20.98
CA GLU A 69 -6.88 8.23 21.28
C GLU A 69 -8.21 8.09 20.50
N SER A 70 -9.04 9.15 20.51
CA SER A 70 -10.28 9.18 19.73
C SER A 70 -10.05 9.03 18.22
N ALA A 71 -8.97 9.59 17.67
CA ALA A 71 -8.60 9.44 16.27
C ALA A 71 -8.09 8.01 15.96
N LEU A 72 -7.19 7.48 16.79
CA LEU A 72 -6.65 6.12 16.68
C LEU A 72 -7.76 5.06 16.72
N LYS A 73 -8.71 5.19 17.65
CA LYS A 73 -9.90 4.33 17.76
C LYS A 73 -10.75 4.36 16.48
N ARG A 74 -10.94 5.52 15.86
CA ARG A 74 -11.67 5.67 14.58
C ARG A 74 -10.90 5.10 13.39
N ILE A 75 -9.57 5.24 13.37
CA ILE A 75 -8.71 4.64 12.33
C ILE A 75 -8.72 3.11 12.45
N ARG A 76 -8.54 2.58 13.67
CA ARG A 76 -8.52 1.14 13.93
C ARG A 76 -9.84 0.47 13.55
N THR A 77 -10.97 1.00 14.02
CA THR A 77 -12.29 0.43 13.68
C THR A 77 -12.61 0.48 12.18
N ARG A 78 -12.17 1.54 11.46
CA ARG A 78 -12.30 1.59 9.99
C ARG A 78 -11.42 0.55 9.28
N LYS A 79 -10.17 0.36 9.72
CA LYS A 79 -9.27 -0.67 9.17
C LYS A 79 -9.82 -2.07 9.42
N GLU A 80 -10.22 -2.35 10.67
CA GLU A 80 -10.81 -3.64 11.08
C GLU A 80 -12.01 -4.01 10.22
N LYS A 81 -12.97 -3.09 10.06
CA LYS A 81 -14.13 -3.32 9.19
C LYS A 81 -13.71 -3.60 7.74
N SER A 82 -12.78 -2.82 7.19
CA SER A 82 -12.32 -3.01 5.81
C SER A 82 -11.66 -4.38 5.59
N LEU A 83 -10.90 -4.87 6.56
CA LEU A 83 -10.28 -6.21 6.51
C LEU A 83 -11.33 -7.31 6.67
N GLN A 84 -12.30 -7.14 7.58
CA GLN A 84 -13.39 -8.09 7.74
C GLN A 84 -14.27 -8.17 6.47
N ASP A 85 -14.57 -7.05 5.82
CA ASP A 85 -15.32 -7.00 4.57
C ASP A 85 -14.55 -7.70 3.42
N GLN A 86 -13.22 -7.58 3.37
CA GLN A 86 -12.37 -8.35 2.45
C GLN A 86 -12.34 -9.85 2.76
N ASN A 87 -12.17 -10.24 4.03
CA ASN A 87 -12.21 -11.64 4.46
C ASN A 87 -13.57 -12.30 4.15
N ASN A 88 -14.67 -11.56 4.36
CA ASN A 88 -16.04 -11.98 4.02
C ASN A 88 -16.24 -12.20 2.51
N LEU A 89 -15.54 -11.44 1.66
CA LEU A 89 -15.56 -11.61 0.20
C LEU A 89 -14.76 -12.84 -0.22
N LEU A 90 -13.52 -12.98 0.27
CA LEU A 90 -12.65 -14.12 -0.03
C LEU A 90 -13.27 -15.45 0.42
N ALA A 91 -13.87 -15.49 1.62
CA ALA A 91 -14.56 -16.68 2.13
C ALA A 91 -15.75 -17.12 1.25
N LYS A 92 -16.47 -16.17 0.61
CA LYS A 92 -17.51 -16.48 -0.37
C LYS A 92 -16.93 -17.05 -1.66
N GLN A 93 -15.86 -16.44 -2.18
CA GLN A 93 -15.19 -16.89 -3.40
C GLN A 93 -14.58 -18.29 -3.24
N LEU A 94 -13.96 -18.60 -2.08
CA LEU A 94 -13.46 -19.93 -1.76
C LEU A 94 -14.60 -20.97 -1.76
N LYS A 95 -15.71 -20.67 -1.08
CA LYS A 95 -16.89 -21.56 -1.02
C LYS A 95 -17.60 -21.73 -2.36
N GLU A 96 -17.48 -20.76 -3.26
CA GLU A 96 -17.97 -20.87 -4.64
C GLU A 96 -17.02 -21.72 -5.50
N LYS A 97 -15.70 -21.55 -5.35
CA LYS A 97 -14.68 -22.35 -6.06
C LYS A 97 -14.67 -23.81 -5.64
N GLU A 98 -14.79 -24.08 -4.35
CA GLU A 98 -14.98 -25.42 -3.77
C GLU A 98 -16.18 -26.13 -4.42
N LYS A 99 -17.33 -25.44 -4.52
CA LYS A 99 -18.52 -25.97 -5.20
C LYS A 99 -18.30 -26.25 -6.68
N GLN A 100 -17.68 -25.31 -7.41
CA GLN A 100 -17.35 -25.48 -8.83
C GLN A 100 -16.49 -26.73 -9.03
N GLN A 101 -15.43 -26.89 -8.24
CA GLN A 101 -14.57 -28.07 -8.27
C GLN A 101 -15.34 -29.37 -7.99
N THR A 102 -16.18 -29.43 -6.94
CA THR A 102 -16.97 -30.65 -6.66
C THR A 102 -17.96 -31.02 -7.77
N LEU A 103 -18.48 -30.04 -8.50
CA LEU A 103 -19.37 -30.27 -9.64
C LEU A 103 -18.59 -30.73 -10.89
N GLU A 104 -17.41 -30.16 -11.12
CA GLU A 104 -16.47 -30.58 -12.17
C GLU A 104 -15.98 -32.02 -11.93
N GLU A 105 -15.70 -32.41 -10.68
CA GLU A 105 -15.31 -33.78 -10.30
C GLU A 105 -16.45 -34.79 -10.53
N GLN A 106 -17.70 -34.45 -10.14
CA GLN A 106 -18.87 -35.30 -10.43
C GLN A 106 -19.13 -35.44 -11.94
N THR A 107 -19.04 -34.35 -12.71
CA THR A 107 -19.25 -34.34 -14.16
C THR A 107 -18.21 -35.17 -14.91
N GLN A 108 -16.99 -35.29 -14.38
CA GLN A 108 -15.94 -36.16 -14.92
C GLN A 108 -16.23 -37.64 -14.63
N GLN A 109 -16.68 -37.98 -13.41
CA GLN A 109 -17.05 -39.36 -13.06
C GLN A 109 -18.23 -39.89 -13.88
N GLU A 110 -19.23 -39.06 -14.20
CA GLU A 110 -20.33 -39.48 -15.10
C GLU A 110 -19.84 -39.75 -16.54
N GLN A 111 -18.83 -39.03 -17.04
CA GLN A 111 -18.31 -39.25 -18.40
C GLN A 111 -17.44 -40.51 -18.52
N GLU A 112 -16.65 -40.87 -17.50
CA GLU A 112 -15.95 -42.17 -17.48
C GLU A 112 -16.91 -43.36 -17.27
N GLY A 113 -18.16 -43.10 -16.85
CA GLY A 113 -19.20 -44.12 -16.66
C GLY A 113 -19.82 -44.68 -17.95
N LEU A 114 -19.65 -44.05 -19.12
CA LEU A 114 -20.22 -44.55 -20.38
C LEU A 114 -19.26 -45.52 -21.11
N PRO A 115 -19.70 -46.76 -21.44
CA PRO A 115 -18.84 -47.72 -22.13
C PRO A 115 -18.61 -47.33 -23.59
N GLN A 116 -17.41 -46.84 -23.90
CA GLN A 116 -16.98 -46.51 -25.26
C GLN A 116 -16.81 -47.78 -26.11
N THR A 117 -17.86 -48.15 -26.87
CA THR A 117 -17.85 -49.34 -27.75
C THR A 117 -17.13 -49.09 -29.08
N GLN A 118 -15.79 -49.20 -29.06
CA GLN A 118 -14.97 -49.31 -30.28
C GLN A 118 -13.97 -50.48 -30.15
N PRO A 119 -14.01 -51.49 -31.03
CA PRO A 119 -13.18 -52.69 -30.90
C PRO A 119 -11.78 -52.50 -31.48
N THR A 120 -10.90 -51.76 -30.79
CA THR A 120 -9.48 -51.67 -31.17
C THR A 120 -8.74 -52.96 -30.84
N PHE A 121 -8.50 -53.77 -31.87
CA PHE A 121 -7.81 -55.06 -31.82
C PHE A 121 -6.40 -54.94 -31.22
N ARG A 122 -6.19 -55.38 -29.96
CA ARG A 122 -4.88 -55.31 -29.29
C ARG A 122 -4.00 -56.51 -29.64
N LEU A 123 -2.97 -56.26 -30.45
CA LEU A 123 -1.80 -57.14 -30.56
C LEU A 123 -0.96 -57.05 -29.26
N PRO A 124 -0.36 -58.15 -28.76
CA PRO A 124 0.45 -58.08 -27.55
C PRO A 124 1.76 -57.31 -27.76
N GLN A 125 1.93 -56.19 -27.05
CA GLN A 125 3.18 -55.44 -27.01
C GLN A 125 4.03 -55.92 -25.80
N PRO A 126 5.36 -56.14 -25.95
CA PRO A 126 6.22 -56.58 -24.85
C PRO A 126 6.35 -55.51 -23.75
N PRO A 127 6.70 -55.91 -22.50
CA PRO A 127 6.76 -55.00 -21.37
C PRO A 127 7.83 -53.89 -21.56
N PRO A 128 7.46 -52.59 -21.45
CA PRO A 128 8.42 -51.50 -21.48
C PRO A 128 9.30 -51.51 -20.23
N GLN A 129 10.57 -51.11 -20.38
CA GLN A 129 11.56 -51.22 -19.31
C GLN A 129 11.54 -50.04 -18.33
N LEU A 130 12.16 -50.23 -17.17
CA LEU A 130 12.37 -49.17 -16.17
C LEU A 130 13.23 -48.04 -16.76
N HIS A 131 12.58 -46.91 -17.05
CA HIS A 131 13.23 -45.65 -17.43
C HIS A 131 12.88 -44.62 -16.36
N ARG A 132 13.74 -44.51 -15.35
CA ARG A 132 14.82 -43.51 -15.28
C ARG A 132 14.29 -42.15 -14.83
N ILE A 133 14.34 -41.93 -13.53
CA ILE A 133 14.21 -40.62 -12.91
C ILE A 133 15.16 -39.59 -13.56
N PRO A 134 14.72 -38.35 -13.81
CA PRO A 134 15.59 -37.29 -14.29
C PRO A 134 16.51 -36.82 -13.15
N SER A 135 17.79 -37.12 -13.25
CA SER A 135 18.80 -36.57 -12.34
C SER A 135 18.96 -35.08 -12.58
N LEU A 136 18.62 -34.24 -11.60
CA LEU A 136 18.93 -32.81 -11.64
C LEU A 136 20.45 -32.60 -11.53
N THR A 137 21.10 -32.35 -12.66
CA THR A 137 22.53 -32.05 -12.73
C THR A 137 22.84 -30.72 -12.06
N ILE A 138 23.35 -30.78 -10.83
CA ILE A 138 23.96 -29.65 -10.14
C ILE A 138 25.35 -29.41 -10.74
N GLY A 139 25.66 -28.18 -11.18
CA GLY A 139 27.04 -27.73 -11.36
C GLY A 139 27.44 -27.15 -12.72
N ALA A 140 26.87 -26.01 -13.11
CA ALA A 140 27.53 -24.99 -13.94
C ALA A 140 26.80 -23.63 -13.74
N GLY A 141 27.45 -22.47 -13.68
CA GLY A 141 28.89 -22.17 -13.70
C GLY A 141 29.11 -20.78 -14.30
N SER A 142 29.96 -19.95 -13.66
CA SER A 142 30.18 -18.52 -14.00
C SER A 142 28.96 -17.60 -13.76
N GLN A 143 29.05 -16.60 -12.87
CA GLN A 143 29.75 -15.30 -12.96
C GLN A 143 28.95 -14.26 -13.80
N HIS A 144 28.43 -13.20 -13.17
CA HIS A 144 29.11 -11.93 -12.80
C HIS A 144 28.94 -10.91 -13.95
N ARG A 145 28.05 -9.92 -13.86
CA ARG A 145 28.04 -8.71 -12.99
C ARG A 145 29.08 -7.66 -13.44
N THR A 146 28.54 -6.54 -13.94
CA THR A 146 29.17 -5.23 -14.14
C THR A 146 28.04 -4.19 -14.10
N GLY A 147 28.11 -3.07 -13.38
CA GLY A 147 29.11 -2.60 -12.41
C GLY A 147 28.74 -1.19 -11.90
N ASP A 148 28.94 -0.81 -10.63
CA ASP A 148 29.15 -1.69 -9.46
C ASP A 148 28.17 -1.51 -8.27
N GLU A 149 28.08 -0.43 -7.47
CA GLU A 149 29.00 0.64 -7.00
C GLU A 149 28.25 1.30 -5.80
N GLU A 150 28.80 1.67 -4.64
CA GLU A 150 30.07 1.34 -3.97
C GLU A 150 29.87 1.55 -2.43
N THR A 151 30.80 1.06 -1.60
CA THR A 151 30.87 1.10 -0.11
C THR A 151 29.90 0.18 0.62
N GLY A 152 30.30 -0.61 1.64
CA GLY A 152 31.66 -0.95 2.10
C GLY A 152 31.66 -1.73 3.42
N SER A 153 32.73 -2.53 3.69
CA SER A 153 33.02 -3.30 4.92
C SER A 153 32.40 -4.72 5.08
N PRO A 154 33.04 -5.66 5.82
CA PRO A 154 33.08 -7.06 5.35
C PRO A 154 32.62 -8.20 6.30
N SER A 155 32.07 -9.24 5.64
CA SER A 155 32.06 -10.70 5.92
C SER A 155 32.39 -11.32 7.29
N ARG A 156 31.51 -12.25 7.71
CA ARG A 156 31.84 -13.70 7.81
C ARG A 156 30.56 -14.57 7.69
N PRO A 157 30.52 -15.64 6.89
CA PRO A 157 29.32 -16.46 6.71
C PRO A 157 29.16 -17.53 7.81
N THR A 158 27.90 -17.84 8.16
CA THR A 158 27.51 -19.08 8.82
C THR A 158 26.31 -19.65 8.05
N GLY A 159 26.48 -20.80 7.41
CA GLY A 159 25.45 -21.40 6.56
C GLY A 159 24.54 -22.35 7.33
N SER A 160 23.25 -22.06 7.38
CA SER A 160 22.21 -23.01 7.78
C SER A 160 20.91 -22.72 7.03
N ASN A 161 20.46 -23.66 6.19
CA ASN A 161 19.20 -23.54 5.44
C ASN A 161 17.99 -23.71 6.36
N THR A 162 17.59 -22.65 7.07
CA THR A 162 16.36 -22.63 7.85
C THR A 162 15.19 -22.17 6.97
N LEU A 163 14.62 -23.11 6.20
CA LEU A 163 13.35 -22.97 5.46
C LEU A 163 12.12 -22.87 6.39
N ILE A 164 12.30 -22.33 7.59
CA ILE A 164 11.34 -22.32 8.70
C ILE A 164 11.16 -20.88 9.16
N PRO A 165 9.97 -20.28 9.02
CA PRO A 165 9.73 -18.90 9.43
C PRO A 165 9.71 -18.74 10.96
N PRO A 166 10.04 -17.55 11.50
CA PRO A 166 10.32 -17.37 12.94
C PRO A 166 9.17 -17.73 13.89
N TRP A 167 7.93 -17.72 13.42
CA TRP A 167 6.74 -18.05 14.24
C TRP A 167 6.63 -19.53 14.61
N LEU A 168 7.35 -20.44 13.94
CA LEU A 168 7.31 -21.87 14.29
C LEU A 168 8.16 -22.21 15.54
N LEU A 169 9.01 -21.31 16.01
CA LEU A 169 9.97 -21.56 17.09
C LEU A 169 9.42 -21.32 18.51
N SER A 170 8.20 -20.80 18.65
CA SER A 170 7.67 -20.26 19.92
C SER A 170 6.98 -21.27 20.85
N HIS A 171 7.47 -22.52 20.96
CA HIS A 171 6.87 -23.51 21.88
C HIS A 171 7.83 -24.60 22.41
N VAL A 172 9.06 -24.25 22.78
CA VAL A 172 9.90 -25.07 23.68
C VAL A 172 10.54 -24.22 24.77
N ASN A 173 9.89 -24.16 25.94
CA ASN A 173 10.54 -23.91 27.24
C ASN A 173 9.54 -24.24 28.37
N ARG A 174 9.93 -25.16 29.26
CA ARG A 174 9.25 -25.49 30.52
C ARG A 174 10.31 -25.99 31.51
#